data_AF-A0A642L140-F1
#
_entry.id   AF-A0A642L140-F1
#
_cell.length_a   1.000
_cell.length_b   1.000
_cell.length_c   1.000
_cell.angle_alpha   90.00
_cell.angle_beta   90.00
_cell.angle_gamma   90.00
#
_symmetry.space_group_name_H-M   'P 1'
#
loop_
_entity.id
_entity.type
_entity.pdbx_description
1 polymer ?
#
loop_
_entity_poly.entity_id
_entity_poly.type
_entity_poly.pdbx_seq_one_letter_code
_entity_poly.pdbx_strand_id
1 'polypeptide(L)' 'MKSHLIISTCKMQGVSVLDYFKRFFSEIVKGRKGYEHLLPLTIGVN' A
#
# COMPACT_ATOMS: atom_id res chain seq x y z
N MET A 1 -5.37 -11.02 -1.00
CA MET A 1 -4.49 -10.27 -0.06
C MET A 1 -5.25 -10.14 1.25
N LYS A 2 -4.73 -10.69 2.37
CA LYS A 2 -5.44 -10.60 3.67
C LYS A 2 -5.29 -9.17 4.20
N SER A 3 -6.39 -8.48 4.50
CA SER A 3 -6.39 -7.08 4.98
C SER A 3 -5.51 -6.90 6.24
N HIS A 4 -5.53 -7.90 7.13
CA HIS A 4 -4.72 -7.91 8.34
C HIS A 4 -3.20 -7.91 8.07
N LEU A 5 -2.76 -8.49 6.95
CA LEU A 5 -1.35 -8.50 6.54
C LEU A 5 -0.90 -7.10 6.10
N ILE A 6 -1.72 -6.42 5.30
CA ILE A 6 -1.43 -5.05 4.81
C ILE A 6 -1.25 -4.09 5.99
N ILE A 7 -2.18 -4.15 6.95
CA ILE A 7 -2.15 -3.26 8.13
C ILE A 7 -0.89 -3.52 8.96
N SER A 8 -0.56 -4.78 9.23
CA SER A 8 0.66 -5.13 9.98
C SER A 8 1.92 -4.68 9.24
N THR A 9 2.01 -4.91 7.93
CA THR A 9 3.17 -4.52 7.12
C THR A 9 3.34 -3.01 7.01
N CYS A 10 2.25 -2.24 6.90
CA CYS A 10 2.30 -0.78 6.96
C CYS A 10 2.80 -0.29 8.33
N LYS A 11 2.28 -0.85 9.43
CA LYS A 11 2.73 -0.52 10.79
C LYS A 11 4.21 -0.84 11.01
N MET A 12 4.68 -2.01 10.56
CA MET A 12 6.09 -2.42 10.67
C MET A 12 7.03 -1.48 9.92
N GLN A 13 6.59 -0.91 8.81
CA GLN A 13 7.39 0.03 8.00
C GLN A 13 7.18 1.50 8.37
N GLY A 14 6.42 1.80 9.43
CA GLY A 14 6.13 3.18 9.81
C GLY A 14 5.26 3.94 8.80
N VAL A 15 4.60 3.23 7.88
CA VAL A 15 3.72 3.82 6.88
C VAL A 15 2.32 3.99 7.45
N SER A 16 1.77 5.20 7.36
CA SER A 16 0.37 5.47 7.67
C SER A 16 -0.55 4.61 6.79
N VAL A 17 -1.34 3.76 7.44
CA VAL A 17 -2.30 2.87 6.76
C VAL A 17 -3.30 3.69 5.92
N LEU A 18 -3.70 4.86 6.42
CA LEU A 18 -4.61 5.74 5.70
C LEU A 18 -3.96 6.29 4.42
N ASP A 19 -2.73 6.77 4.51
CA ASP A 19 -2.04 7.35 3.35
C ASP A 19 -1.67 6.31 2.31
N TYR A 20 -1.37 5.08 2.76
CA TYR A 20 -1.28 3.91 1.90
C TYR A 20 -2.56 3.73 1.07
N PHE A 21 -3.72 3.65 1.73
CA PHE A 21 -4.97 3.41 1.02
C PHE A 21 -5.35 4.56 0.09
N LYS A 22 -5.13 5.82 0.48
CA LYS A 22 -5.34 6.98 -0.41
C LYS A 22 -4.55 6.82 -1.71
N ARG A 23 -3.27 6.44 -1.61
CA ARG A 23 -2.39 6.27 -2.77
C ARG A 23 -2.82 5.07 -3.61
N PHE A 24 -3.16 3.96 -2.97
CA PHE A 24 -3.65 2.76 -3.63
C PHE A 24 -4.93 3.00 -4.44
N PHE A 25 -5.94 3.64 -3.83
CA PHE A 25 -7.19 3.96 -4.52
C PHE A 25 -6.99 5.01 -5.63
N SER A 26 -6.08 5.97 -5.46
CA SER A 26 -5.74 6.92 -6.53
C SER A 26 -5.27 6.21 -7.81
N GLU A 27 -4.47 5.15 -7.69
CA GLU A 27 -3.96 4.41 -8.84
C GLU A 27 -5.01 3.50 -9.47
N ILE A 28 -5.95 2.96 -8.66
CA ILE A 28 -7.15 2.25 -9.16
C ILE A 28 -8.01 3.20 -10.00
N VAL A 29 -8.29 4.41 -9.50
CA VAL A 29 -9.10 5.41 -10.20
C VAL A 29 -8.44 5.84 -11.51
N LYS A 30 -7.10 5.84 -11.58
CA LYS A 30 -6.33 6.08 -12.82
C LYS A 30 -6.32 4.89 -13.79
N GLY A 31 -6.93 3.76 -13.45
CA GLY A 31 -7.01 2.57 -14.30
C GLY A 31 -5.69 1.81 -14.42
N ARG A 32 -4.72 2.04 -13.53
CA ARG A 32 -3.46 1.26 -13.55
C ARG A 32 -3.73 -0.18 -13.14
N LYS A 33 -2.99 -1.14 -13.70
CA LYS A 33 -3.17 -2.58 -13.42
C LYS A 33 -1.98 -3.23 -12.70
N GLY A 34 -0.82 -2.57 -12.68
CA GLY A 34 0.38 -3.03 -11.99
C GLY A 34 0.52 -2.39 -10.61
N TYR A 35 0.11 -3.10 -9.55
CA TYR A 35 0.12 -2.58 -8.16
C TYR A 35 1.29 -3.10 -7.32
N GLU A 36 2.25 -3.81 -7.92
CA GLU A 36 3.40 -4.40 -7.24
C GLU A 36 4.28 -3.33 -6.54
N HIS A 37 4.38 -2.16 -7.17
CA HIS A 37 5.05 -0.98 -6.61
C HIS A 37 4.27 -0.32 -5.45
N LEU A 38 2.99 -0.67 -5.29
CA LEU A 38 2.13 -0.23 -4.19
C LEU A 38 1.95 -1.31 -3.13
N LEU A 39 2.75 -2.38 -3.15
CA LEU A 39 2.78 -3.29 -2.02
C LEU A 39 3.36 -2.54 -0.82
N PRO A 40 2.79 -2.70 0.38
CA PRO A 40 3.32 -2.09 1.58
C PRO A 40 4.83 -2.34 1.71
N LEU A 41 5.29 -3.56 1.40
CA LEU A 41 6.70 -3.98 1.44
C LEU A 41 7.62 -3.18 0.51
N THR A 42 7.10 -2.59 -0.57
CA THR A 42 7.89 -1.82 -1.53
C THR A 42 7.96 -0.34 -1.14
N ILE A 43 6.99 0.15 -0.35
CA ILE A 43 6.85 1.56 0.03
C ILE A 43 7.74 1.94 1.22
N GLY A 44 8.04 1.01 2.14
CA GLY A 44 8.89 1.27 3.30
C GLY A 44 10.34 0.78 3.17
N VAL A 45 10.78 0.39 1.97
CA VAL A 45 12.18 0.00 1.66
C VAL A 45 12.90 1.14 0.93
N ASN A 46 12.65 2.39 1.32
CA ASN A 46 13.42 3.54 0.85
C ASN A 46 13.81 4.46 2.02
#